data_AF-A0A0G3BN42-F1
#
_entry.id   AF-A0A0G3BN42-F1
#
_cell.length_a   1.000
_cell.length_b   1.000
_cell.length_c   1.000
_cell.angle_alpha   90.00
_cell.angle_beta   90.00
_cell.angle_gamma   90.00
#
_symmetry.space_group_name_H-M   'P 1'
#
loop_
_entity.id
_entity.type
_entity.pdbx_description
1 polymer ?
#
loop_
_entity_poly.entity_id
_entity_poly.type
_entity_poly.pdbx_seq_one_letter_code
_entity_poly.pdbx_strand_id
1 'polypeptide(L)'
;MNRLAPWTTVEETTLRLHYPVDGPRKCVELLPKRNLYSIYAKARLLGLRAPKVPPTAGKRFATKYPPNDAVDTAIREGYAACKGRGDVAKIAARVGRPRWWVSKRAAELGIAKPPLRQPPWSTEELAILEACGHMSVTHIAKKLRDAGFSRTPSAVGNALKRNHIDRTDPDTWSARELGGLLGVTGKTVVDWIERRSLPASRAGTRRSEDQGDIWVIKRNGLRRWLASNPGFVDLRKVDQVWFMDLAFGG
;
A
#
# COMPACT_ATOMS: atom_id res chain seq x y z
N MET A 1 11.86 -9.20 -27.83
CA MET A 1 11.49 -10.63 -27.64
C MET A 1 12.75 -11.46 -27.66
N ASN A 2 13.21 -11.94 -26.50
CA ASN A 2 14.45 -12.72 -26.39
C ASN A 2 14.14 -14.17 -26.81
N ARG A 3 14.51 -14.59 -28.03
CA ARG A 3 14.44 -16.00 -28.44
C ARG A 3 15.44 -16.77 -27.60
N LEU A 4 14.94 -17.47 -26.58
CA LEU A 4 15.77 -18.39 -25.79
C LEU A 4 16.31 -19.48 -26.73
N ALA A 5 17.61 -19.75 -26.64
CA ALA A 5 18.27 -20.80 -27.41
C ALA A 5 17.55 -22.16 -27.22
N PRO A 6 17.55 -23.04 -28.24
CA PRO A 6 16.96 -24.37 -28.12
C PRO A 6 17.58 -25.14 -26.94
N TRP A 7 16.80 -25.99 -26.28
CA TRP A 7 17.29 -26.84 -25.20
C TRP A 7 18.22 -27.92 -25.76
N THR A 8 19.42 -28.01 -25.21
CA THR A 8 20.36 -29.08 -25.57
C THR A 8 20.08 -30.33 -24.76
N THR A 9 20.49 -31.49 -25.28
CA THR A 9 20.35 -32.79 -24.59
C THR A 9 21.01 -32.78 -23.21
N VAL A 10 22.15 -32.09 -23.06
CA VAL A 10 22.86 -31.97 -21.78
C VAL A 10 22.00 -31.19 -20.77
N GLU A 11 21.44 -30.05 -21.17
CA GLU A 11 20.59 -29.24 -20.29
C GLU A 11 19.31 -29.99 -19.88
N GLU A 12 18.73 -30.78 -20.79
CA GLU A 12 17.59 -31.64 -20.47
C GLU A 12 17.96 -32.76 -19.49
N THR A 13 19.12 -33.39 -19.65
CA THR A 13 19.62 -34.41 -18.73
C THR A 13 19.87 -33.83 -17.35
N THR A 14 20.54 -32.67 -17.26
CA THR A 14 20.74 -31.93 -16.01
C THR A 14 19.38 -31.61 -15.36
N LEU A 15 18.41 -31.15 -16.15
CA LEU A 15 17.08 -30.83 -15.64
C LEU A 15 16.35 -32.08 -15.12
N ARG A 16 16.41 -33.21 -15.84
CA ARG A 16 15.81 -34.49 -15.41
C ARG A 16 16.42 -35.02 -14.12
N LEU A 17 17.73 -34.85 -13.93
CA LEU A 17 18.46 -35.34 -12.76
C LEU A 17 18.18 -34.47 -11.53
N HIS A 18 18.30 -33.15 -11.67
CA HIS A 18 18.31 -32.24 -10.51
C HIS A 18 16.95 -31.64 -10.16
N TYR A 19 16.04 -31.48 -11.14
CA TYR A 19 14.77 -30.82 -10.87
C TYR A 19 13.88 -31.58 -9.86
N PRO A 20 13.77 -32.92 -9.91
CA PRO A 20 12.97 -33.66 -8.94
C PRO A 20 13.56 -33.76 -7.54
N VAL A 21 14.89 -33.61 -7.42
CA VAL A 21 15.63 -33.82 -6.16
C VAL A 21 15.95 -32.50 -5.47
N ASP A 22 16.56 -31.56 -6.20
CA ASP A 22 17.10 -30.31 -5.67
C ASP A 22 16.17 -29.11 -5.93
N GLY A 23 15.24 -29.26 -6.87
CA GLY A 23 14.26 -28.26 -7.22
C GLY A 23 14.77 -27.14 -8.14
N PRO A 24 13.91 -26.18 -8.49
CA PRO A 24 14.15 -25.22 -9.57
C PRO A 24 15.30 -24.24 -9.29
N ARG A 25 15.58 -23.92 -8.02
CA ARG A 25 16.66 -23.00 -7.66
C ARG A 25 18.03 -23.61 -7.95
N LYS A 26 18.23 -24.88 -7.63
CA LYS A 26 19.48 -25.58 -7.94
C LYS A 26 19.71 -25.72 -9.43
N CYS A 27 18.64 -25.96 -10.20
CA CYS A 27 18.73 -26.00 -11.66
C CYS A 27 19.18 -24.66 -12.28
N VAL A 28 18.85 -23.51 -11.67
CA VAL A 28 19.37 -22.20 -12.14
C VAL A 28 20.88 -22.09 -11.92
N GLU A 29 21.39 -22.59 -10.80
CA GLU A 29 22.84 -22.60 -10.52
C GLU A 29 23.59 -23.50 -11.52
N LEU A 30 23.01 -24.65 -11.86
CA LEU A 30 23.61 -25.62 -12.78
C LEU A 30 23.45 -25.24 -14.27
N LEU A 31 22.45 -24.42 -14.59
CA LEU A 31 22.13 -23.97 -15.94
C LEU A 31 22.17 -22.43 -16.01
N PRO A 32 23.34 -21.79 -15.89
CA PRO A 32 23.45 -20.33 -15.74
C PRO A 32 22.93 -19.54 -16.97
N LYS A 33 22.83 -20.20 -18.14
CA LYS A 33 22.24 -19.62 -19.36
C LYS A 33 20.70 -19.66 -19.36
N ARG A 34 20.09 -20.33 -18.39
CA ARG A 34 18.64 -20.53 -18.29
C ARG A 34 18.09 -19.79 -17.08
N ASN A 35 17.11 -18.92 -17.33
CA ASN A 35 16.39 -18.28 -16.24
C ASN A 35 15.33 -19.23 -15.64
N LEU A 36 14.88 -18.91 -14.43
CA LEU A 36 13.91 -19.71 -13.67
C LEU A 36 12.62 -19.99 -14.46
N TYR A 37 12.14 -19.02 -15.24
CA TYR A 37 10.94 -19.16 -16.07
C TYR A 37 11.12 -20.23 -17.16
N SER A 38 12.24 -20.21 -17.87
CA SER A 38 12.56 -21.19 -18.92
C SER A 38 12.68 -22.62 -18.36
N ILE A 39 13.24 -22.75 -17.16
CA ILE A 39 13.35 -24.00 -16.41
C ILE A 39 11.97 -24.54 -16.04
N TYR A 40 11.06 -23.70 -15.53
CA TYR A 40 9.68 -24.10 -15.26
C TYR A 40 8.95 -24.56 -16.52
N ALA A 41 9.07 -23.80 -17.61
CA ALA A 41 8.41 -24.12 -18.87
C ALA A 41 8.89 -25.47 -19.41
N LYS A 42 10.21 -25.71 -19.40
CA LYS A 42 10.78 -26.98 -19.87
C LYS A 42 10.47 -28.14 -18.93
N ALA A 43 10.57 -27.96 -17.62
CA ALA A 43 10.21 -28.98 -16.64
C ALA A 43 8.75 -29.41 -16.79
N ARG A 44 7.83 -28.47 -17.05
CA ARG A 44 6.43 -28.76 -17.37
C ARG A 44 6.30 -29.60 -18.65
N LEU A 45 7.01 -29.24 -19.72
CA LEU A 45 7.02 -30.02 -20.97
C LEU A 45 7.57 -31.44 -20.78
N LEU A 46 8.56 -31.61 -19.91
CA LEU A 46 9.18 -32.90 -19.59
C LEU A 46 8.43 -33.69 -18.50
N GLY A 47 7.33 -33.16 -17.96
CA GLY A 47 6.54 -33.79 -16.90
C GLY A 47 7.24 -33.87 -15.52
N LEU A 48 8.29 -33.08 -15.31
CA LEU A 48 9.07 -33.09 -14.07
C LEU A 48 8.35 -32.35 -12.95
N ARG A 49 8.39 -32.91 -11.74
CA ARG A 49 7.83 -32.30 -10.53
C ARG A 49 8.95 -31.99 -9.55
N ALA A 50 8.99 -30.76 -9.06
CA ALA A 50 9.92 -30.36 -8.02
C ALA A 50 9.58 -31.04 -6.69
N PRO A 51 10.56 -31.25 -5.80
CA PRO A 51 10.29 -31.76 -4.45
C PRO A 51 9.30 -30.83 -3.75
N LYS A 52 8.29 -31.41 -3.10
CA LYS A 52 7.34 -30.66 -2.28
C LYS A 52 8.07 -30.15 -1.04
N VAL A 53 8.61 -28.94 -1.11
CA VAL A 53 9.01 -28.23 0.10
C VAL A 53 7.72 -27.87 0.85
N PRO A 54 7.55 -28.31 2.11
CA PRO A 54 6.40 -27.89 2.89
C PRO A 54 6.31 -26.36 2.88
N PRO A 55 5.12 -25.75 2.78
CA PRO A 55 4.97 -24.29 2.84
C PRO A 55 5.58 -23.65 4.09
N THR A 56 5.93 -24.47 5.07
CA THR A 56 6.46 -24.12 6.39
C THR A 56 7.97 -24.35 6.51
N ALA A 57 8.65 -24.93 5.52
CA ALA A 57 10.10 -25.12 5.58
C ALA A 57 10.81 -23.76 5.64
N GLY A 58 11.62 -23.56 6.68
CA GLY A 58 12.31 -22.29 6.94
C GLY A 58 11.43 -21.18 7.54
N LYS A 59 10.11 -21.40 7.72
CA LYS A 59 9.28 -20.46 8.49
C LYS A 59 9.51 -20.72 9.99
N ARG A 60 9.92 -19.69 10.73
CA ARG A 60 9.91 -19.75 12.20
C ARG A 60 8.46 -19.91 12.64
N PHE A 61 8.13 -21.05 13.25
CA PHE A 61 6.85 -21.21 13.93
C PHE A 61 6.74 -20.13 15.02
N ALA A 62 5.53 -19.61 15.23
CA ALA A 62 5.29 -18.69 16.34
C ALA A 62 5.63 -19.41 17.64
N THR A 63 6.71 -18.97 18.31
CA THR A 63 7.06 -19.46 19.65
C THR A 63 5.86 -19.25 20.56
N LYS A 64 5.30 -20.34 21.09
CA LYS A 64 4.25 -20.26 22.10
C LYS A 64 4.90 -19.85 23.42
N TYR A 65 4.34 -18.84 24.07
CA TYR A 65 4.78 -18.36 25.37
C TYR A 65 3.72 -18.77 26.40
N PRO A 66 3.89 -19.92 27.07
CA PRO A 66 2.97 -20.32 28.11
C PRO A 66 3.04 -19.34 29.29
N PRO A 67 1.91 -18.99 29.91
CA PRO A 67 1.90 -18.32 31.20
C PRO A 67 2.63 -19.17 32.25
N ASN A 68 3.26 -18.49 33.20
CA ASN A 68 3.93 -19.10 34.35
C ASN A 68 3.83 -18.10 35.50
N ASP A 69 3.53 -18.57 36.71
CA ASP A 69 3.39 -17.75 37.91
C ASP A 69 4.63 -16.89 38.18
N ALA A 70 5.84 -17.42 37.97
CA ALA A 70 7.07 -16.64 38.11
C ALA A 70 7.14 -15.45 37.13
N VAL A 71 6.66 -15.66 35.91
CA VAL A 71 6.58 -14.60 34.88
C VAL A 71 5.50 -13.59 35.24
N ASP A 72 4.34 -14.06 35.69
CA ASP A 72 3.24 -13.20 36.08
C ASP A 72 3.63 -12.31 37.28
N THR A 73 4.30 -12.86 38.30
CA THR A 73 4.85 -12.09 39.44
C THR A 73 5.84 -11.02 38.96
N ALA A 74 6.79 -11.38 38.11
CA ALA A 74 7.73 -10.42 37.54
C ALA A 74 7.05 -9.33 36.69
N ILE A 75 5.90 -9.64 36.05
CA ILE A 75 5.07 -8.66 35.35
C ILE A 75 4.37 -7.74 36.36
N ARG A 76 3.78 -8.27 37.45
CA ARG A 76 3.10 -7.46 38.47
C ARG A 76 4.05 -6.43 39.09
N GLU A 77 5.20 -6.90 39.56
CA GLU A 77 6.25 -6.04 40.15
C GLU A 77 6.78 -5.01 39.15
N GLY A 78 7.02 -5.45 37.92
CA GLY A 78 7.52 -4.59 36.85
C GLY A 78 6.54 -3.46 36.52
N TYR A 79 5.24 -3.77 36.43
CA TYR A 79 4.21 -2.77 36.14
C TYR A 79 3.97 -1.82 37.31
N ALA A 80 4.09 -2.28 38.56
CA ALA A 80 4.02 -1.41 39.74
C ALA A 80 5.14 -0.35 39.74
N ALA A 81 6.33 -0.70 39.24
CA ALA A 81 7.48 0.20 39.14
C ALA A 81 7.55 1.02 37.83
N CYS A 82 6.66 0.77 36.86
CA CYS A 82 6.65 1.48 35.57
C CYS A 82 6.28 2.96 35.75
N LYS A 83 7.16 3.86 35.33
CA LYS A 83 6.96 5.32 35.40
C LYS A 83 6.86 5.96 34.02
N GLY A 84 7.35 5.31 32.97
CA GLY A 84 7.39 5.95 31.65
C GLY A 84 7.52 5.02 30.44
N ARG A 85 7.69 5.67 29.28
CA ARG A 85 7.81 5.01 27.99
C ARG A 85 9.08 4.15 27.96
N GLY A 86 8.93 2.87 27.66
CA GLY A 86 10.05 1.92 27.52
C GLY A 86 10.21 0.95 28.68
N ASP A 87 9.57 1.18 29.83
CA ASP A 87 9.70 0.28 30.99
C ASP A 87 9.15 -1.12 30.71
N VAL A 88 8.06 -1.23 29.94
CA VAL A 88 7.53 -2.53 29.49
C VAL A 88 8.55 -3.32 28.65
N ALA A 89 9.44 -2.64 27.92
CA ALA A 89 10.50 -3.31 27.17
C ALA A 89 11.58 -3.89 28.09
N LYS A 90 11.86 -3.24 29.23
CA LYS A 90 12.77 -3.76 30.25
C LYS A 90 12.18 -4.99 30.93
N ILE A 91 10.88 -4.96 31.26
CA ILE A 91 10.16 -6.14 31.80
C ILE A 91 10.25 -7.29 30.80
N ALA A 92 9.95 -7.03 29.52
CA ALA A 92 10.01 -8.00 28.43
C ALA A 92 11.38 -8.67 28.30
N ALA A 93 12.46 -7.88 28.35
CA ALA A 93 13.83 -8.39 28.35
C ALA A 93 14.11 -9.27 29.59
N ARG A 94 13.70 -8.83 30.79
CA ARG A 94 13.89 -9.55 32.05
C ARG A 94 13.19 -10.91 32.07
N VAL A 95 11.94 -10.99 31.57
CA VAL A 95 11.17 -12.24 31.58
C VAL A 95 11.39 -13.13 30.35
N GLY A 96 12.23 -12.68 29.40
CA GLY A 96 12.47 -13.40 28.14
C GLY A 96 11.19 -13.59 27.32
N ARG A 97 10.35 -12.54 27.23
CA ARG A 97 9.09 -12.55 26.46
C ARG A 97 8.99 -11.32 25.55
N PRO A 98 8.33 -11.41 24.38
CA PRO A 98 8.10 -10.25 23.55
C PRO A 98 7.25 -9.18 24.25
N ARG A 99 7.54 -7.90 23.97
CA ARG A 99 6.80 -6.75 24.54
C ARG A 99 5.29 -6.88 24.40
N TRP A 100 4.81 -7.28 23.22
CA TRP A 100 3.38 -7.43 22.96
C TRP A 100 2.74 -8.49 23.86
N TRP A 101 3.45 -9.58 24.16
CA TRP A 101 2.97 -10.67 24.99
C TRP A 101 2.86 -10.22 26.45
N VAL A 102 3.87 -9.51 26.95
CA VAL A 102 3.86 -8.92 28.30
C VAL A 102 2.71 -7.92 28.45
N SER A 103 2.51 -7.03 27.46
CA SER A 103 1.38 -6.09 27.50
C SER A 103 0.02 -6.78 27.47
N LYS A 104 -0.12 -7.83 26.65
CA LYS A 104 -1.35 -8.64 26.60
C LYS A 104 -1.59 -9.34 27.95
N ARG A 105 -0.56 -9.98 28.52
CA ARG A 105 -0.65 -10.69 29.79
C ARG A 105 -0.98 -9.76 30.95
N ALA A 106 -0.37 -8.57 31.00
CA ALA A 106 -0.69 -7.56 31.99
C ALA A 106 -2.15 -7.07 31.90
N ALA A 107 -2.72 -7.02 30.69
CA ALA A 107 -4.14 -6.71 30.50
C ALA A 107 -5.05 -7.87 30.97
N GLU A 108 -4.69 -9.13 30.67
CA GLU A 108 -5.39 -10.33 31.18
C GLU A 108 -5.35 -10.41 32.71
N LEU A 109 -4.25 -9.98 33.34
CA LEU A 109 -4.09 -9.91 34.80
C LEU A 109 -4.79 -8.69 35.44
N GLY A 110 -5.37 -7.78 34.65
CA GLY A 110 -6.05 -6.58 35.16
C GLY A 110 -5.12 -5.47 35.68
N ILE A 111 -3.83 -5.52 35.40
CA ILE A 111 -2.82 -4.58 35.93
C ILE A 111 -2.51 -3.46 34.92
N ALA A 112 -2.69 -3.74 33.63
CA ALA A 112 -2.50 -2.73 32.60
C ALA A 112 -3.60 -1.66 32.69
N LYS A 113 -3.21 -0.38 32.67
CA LYS A 113 -4.15 0.73 32.53
C LYS A 113 -4.92 0.56 31.22
N PRO A 114 -6.26 0.70 31.22
CA PRO A 114 -7.02 0.67 29.98
C PRO A 114 -6.51 1.81 29.08
N PRO A 115 -6.44 1.58 27.75
CA PRO A 115 -6.10 2.64 26.84
C PRO A 115 -7.12 3.77 27.00
N LEU A 116 -6.64 5.02 27.01
CA LEU A 116 -7.52 6.17 26.89
C LEU A 116 -8.31 6.02 25.59
N ARG A 117 -9.60 5.70 25.70
CA ARG A 117 -10.48 5.69 24.53
C ARG A 117 -10.64 7.13 24.07
N GLN A 118 -10.32 7.35 22.80
CA GLN A 118 -10.68 8.58 22.13
C GLN A 118 -12.20 8.76 22.22
N PRO A 119 -12.72 9.97 22.49
CA PRO A 119 -14.15 10.22 22.45
C PRO A 119 -14.69 9.89 21.04
N PRO A 120 -15.98 9.52 20.92
CA PRO A 120 -16.62 9.34 19.62
C PRO A 120 -16.47 10.60 18.76
N TRP A 121 -16.56 10.45 17.43
CA TRP A 121 -16.53 11.59 16.50
C TRP A 121 -17.84 12.37 16.60
N SER A 122 -17.75 13.69 16.77
CA SER A 122 -18.94 14.54 16.76
C SER A 122 -19.39 14.83 15.32
N THR A 123 -20.62 15.33 15.18
CA THR A 123 -21.20 15.78 13.90
C THR A 123 -20.36 16.88 13.24
N GLU A 124 -19.84 17.81 14.03
CA GLU A 124 -19.00 18.92 13.55
C GLU A 124 -17.65 18.41 13.02
N GLU A 125 -17.05 17.44 13.73
CA GLU A 125 -15.80 16.83 13.28
C GLU A 125 -15.99 16.06 11.97
N LEU A 126 -17.10 15.33 11.82
CA LEU A 126 -17.42 14.60 10.59
C LEU A 126 -17.64 15.55 9.41
N ALA A 127 -18.34 16.67 9.61
CA ALA A 127 -18.52 17.69 8.57
C ALA A 127 -17.16 18.27 8.09
N ILE A 128 -16.21 18.49 9.00
CA ILE A 128 -14.85 18.91 8.65
C ILE A 128 -14.12 17.83 7.85
N LEU A 129 -14.27 16.56 8.22
CA LEU A 129 -13.68 15.45 7.47
C LEU A 129 -14.23 15.35 6.04
N GLU A 130 -15.54 15.52 5.86
CA GLU A 130 -16.18 15.49 4.54
C GLU A 130 -15.70 16.64 3.66
N ALA A 131 -15.70 17.86 4.19
CA ALA A 131 -15.26 19.05 3.45
C ALA A 131 -13.78 18.99 3.03
N CYS A 132 -12.93 18.32 3.84
CA CYS A 132 -11.48 18.30 3.64
C CYS A 132 -10.94 16.91 3.28
N GLY A 133 -11.78 15.94 2.92
CA GLY A 133 -11.41 14.53 2.73
C GLY A 133 -10.32 14.29 1.67
N HIS A 134 -10.28 15.16 0.66
CA HIS A 134 -9.27 15.20 -0.39
C HIS A 134 -7.86 15.59 0.11
N MET A 135 -7.76 16.24 1.27
CA MET A 135 -6.48 16.72 1.79
C MET A 135 -5.64 15.61 2.44
N SER A 136 -4.37 15.92 2.71
CA SER A 136 -3.51 15.05 3.50
C SER A 136 -4.04 14.90 4.94
N VAL A 137 -3.86 13.71 5.51
CA VAL A 137 -4.34 13.40 6.86
C VAL A 137 -3.74 14.35 7.92
N THR A 138 -2.52 14.82 7.69
CA THR A 138 -1.84 15.80 8.55
C THR A 138 -2.48 17.17 8.46
N HIS A 139 -2.87 17.63 7.26
CA HIS A 139 -3.59 18.90 7.10
C HIS A 139 -5.01 18.84 7.65
N ILE A 140 -5.72 17.73 7.47
CA ILE A 140 -7.05 17.55 8.08
C ILE A 140 -6.95 17.59 9.61
N ALA A 141 -5.94 16.93 10.20
CA ALA A 141 -5.70 17.01 11.64
C ALA A 141 -5.37 18.44 12.11
N LYS A 142 -4.70 19.25 11.28
CA LYS A 142 -4.47 20.67 11.55
C LYS A 142 -5.78 21.46 11.51
N LYS A 143 -6.62 21.27 10.48
CA LYS A 143 -7.93 21.94 10.39
C LYS A 143 -8.86 21.60 11.55
N LEU A 144 -8.88 20.34 11.98
CA LEU A 144 -9.61 19.93 13.18
C LEU A 144 -9.09 20.69 14.41
N ARG A 145 -7.78 20.84 14.56
CA ARG A 145 -7.17 21.60 15.66
C ARG A 145 -7.54 23.08 15.62
N ASP A 146 -7.51 23.68 14.43
CA ASP A 146 -7.89 25.08 14.21
C ASP A 146 -9.38 25.30 14.54
N ALA A 147 -10.22 24.28 14.38
CA ALA A 147 -11.62 24.25 14.77
C ALA A 147 -11.86 23.83 16.26
N GLY A 148 -10.81 23.67 17.06
CA GLY A 148 -10.88 23.32 18.49
C GLY A 148 -10.87 21.82 18.81
N PHE A 149 -10.75 20.94 17.82
CA PHE A 149 -10.74 19.49 17.99
C PHE A 149 -9.33 18.89 17.92
N SER A 150 -8.93 18.13 18.95
CA SER A 150 -7.61 17.50 18.99
C SER A 150 -7.66 16.04 18.55
N ARG A 151 -7.44 15.78 17.25
CA ARG A 151 -7.35 14.43 16.68
C ARG A 151 -5.96 14.15 16.14
N THR A 152 -5.46 12.93 16.39
CA THR A 152 -4.19 12.48 15.83
C THR A 152 -4.36 12.17 14.33
N PRO A 153 -3.32 12.32 13.49
CA PRO A 153 -3.39 11.94 12.09
C PRO A 153 -3.88 10.49 11.90
N SER A 154 -3.41 9.54 12.72
CA SER A 154 -3.89 8.15 12.64
C SER A 154 -5.38 8.01 12.97
N ALA A 155 -5.90 8.80 13.91
CA ALA A 155 -7.34 8.82 14.21
C ALA A 155 -8.15 9.37 13.03
N VAL A 156 -7.69 10.46 12.41
CA VAL A 156 -8.29 11.03 11.20
C VAL A 156 -8.31 10.01 10.05
N GLY A 157 -7.18 9.34 9.78
CA GLY A 157 -7.11 8.32 8.74
C GLY A 157 -8.08 7.15 8.96
N ASN A 158 -8.22 6.71 10.21
CA ASN A 158 -9.19 5.68 10.58
C ASN A 158 -10.63 6.16 10.45
N ALA A 159 -10.91 7.42 10.79
CA ALA A 159 -12.24 8.01 10.69
C ALA A 159 -12.68 8.18 9.24
N LEU A 160 -11.81 8.70 8.37
CA LEU A 160 -12.06 8.78 6.92
C LEU A 160 -12.44 7.41 6.36
N LYS A 161 -11.67 6.36 6.72
CA LYS A 161 -11.94 4.99 6.26
C LYS A 161 -13.26 4.43 6.80
N ARG A 162 -13.55 4.62 8.09
CA ARG A 162 -14.75 4.06 8.74
C ARG A 162 -16.05 4.74 8.30
N ASN A 163 -15.97 6.02 7.95
CA ASN A 163 -17.11 6.79 7.47
C ASN A 163 -17.18 6.83 5.94
N HIS A 164 -16.34 6.07 5.23
CA HIS A 164 -16.34 5.97 3.77
C HIS A 164 -16.24 7.34 3.05
N ILE A 165 -15.49 8.28 3.65
CA ILE A 165 -15.36 9.63 3.11
C ILE A 165 -14.47 9.58 1.86
N ASP A 166 -14.95 10.16 0.77
CA ASP A 166 -14.20 10.27 -0.47
C ASP A 166 -12.94 11.12 -0.26
N ARG A 167 -11.85 10.63 -0.83
CA ARG A 167 -10.52 11.23 -0.72
C ARG A 167 -9.97 11.67 -2.07
N THR A 168 -10.78 11.53 -3.12
CA THR A 168 -10.44 11.99 -4.45
C THR A 168 -10.34 13.51 -4.43
N ASP A 169 -9.25 14.05 -4.95
CA ASP A 169 -9.07 15.49 -5.07
C ASP A 169 -9.89 15.99 -6.27
N PRO A 170 -10.90 16.87 -6.06
CA PRO A 170 -11.75 17.35 -7.14
C PRO A 170 -11.02 18.25 -8.13
N ASP A 171 -9.80 18.70 -7.82
CA ASP A 171 -9.01 19.60 -8.65
C ASP A 171 -7.81 18.94 -9.30
N THR A 172 -7.63 17.64 -9.07
CA THR A 172 -6.55 16.89 -9.69
C THR A 172 -7.02 15.55 -10.24
N TRP A 173 -6.53 15.24 -11.43
CA TRP A 173 -6.88 13.99 -12.11
C TRP A 173 -5.63 13.30 -12.63
N SER A 174 -5.67 11.97 -12.64
CA SER A 174 -4.78 11.18 -13.49
C SER A 174 -5.20 11.29 -14.95
N ALA A 175 -4.27 10.98 -15.88
CA ALA A 175 -4.58 10.95 -17.31
C ALA A 175 -5.75 10.00 -17.65
N ARG A 176 -5.91 8.90 -16.90
CA ARG A 176 -7.01 7.94 -17.08
C ARG A 176 -8.35 8.51 -16.63
N GLU A 177 -8.40 9.10 -15.43
CA GLU A 177 -9.61 9.71 -14.88
C GLU A 177 -10.07 10.88 -15.76
N LEU A 178 -9.14 11.77 -16.11
CA LEU A 178 -9.41 12.90 -17.00
C LEU A 178 -9.89 12.42 -18.37
N GLY A 179 -9.31 11.34 -18.90
CA GLY A 179 -9.78 10.74 -20.14
C GLY A 179 -11.25 10.33 -20.05
N GLY A 180 -11.63 9.62 -18.98
CA GLY A 180 -13.02 9.23 -18.73
C GLY A 180 -13.97 10.44 -18.69
N LEU A 181 -13.58 11.50 -17.99
CA LEU A 181 -14.38 12.73 -17.85
C LEU A 181 -14.52 13.51 -19.17
N LEU A 182 -13.49 13.47 -20.03
CA LEU A 182 -13.52 14.13 -21.34
C LEU A 182 -14.05 13.22 -22.48
N GLY A 183 -14.46 11.99 -22.17
CA GLY A 183 -14.93 11.04 -23.18
C GLY A 183 -13.83 10.54 -24.13
N VAL A 184 -12.56 10.58 -23.71
CA VAL A 184 -11.38 10.12 -24.46
C VAL A 184 -10.61 9.05 -23.69
N THR A 185 -9.63 8.42 -24.34
CA THR A 185 -8.79 7.43 -23.63
C THR A 185 -7.68 8.12 -22.83
N GLY A 186 -7.22 7.50 -21.75
CA GLY A 186 -6.06 8.01 -21.00
C GLY A 186 -4.79 8.12 -21.85
N LYS A 187 -4.64 7.31 -22.91
CA LYS A 187 -3.53 7.44 -23.86
C LYS A 187 -3.58 8.75 -24.66
N THR A 188 -4.79 9.18 -25.03
CA THR A 188 -5.01 10.46 -25.71
C THR A 188 -4.60 11.62 -24.82
N VAL A 189 -4.93 11.56 -23.52
CA VAL A 189 -4.51 12.59 -22.55
C VAL A 189 -2.98 12.58 -22.37
N VAL A 190 -2.34 11.41 -22.35
CA VAL A 190 -0.86 11.33 -22.32
C VAL A 190 -0.23 11.95 -23.57
N ASP A 191 -0.80 11.70 -24.76
CA ASP A 191 -0.35 12.37 -25.99
C ASP A 191 -0.49 13.90 -25.90
N TRP A 192 -1.56 14.40 -25.28
CA TRP A 192 -1.72 15.84 -25.04
C TRP A 192 -0.66 16.41 -24.11
N ILE A 193 -0.28 15.67 -23.06
CA ILE A 193 0.80 16.08 -22.15
C ILE A 193 2.13 16.12 -22.90
N GLU A 194 2.45 15.08 -23.65
CA GLU A 194 3.77 14.91 -24.26
C GLU A 194 3.95 15.75 -25.54
N ARG A 195 2.89 15.97 -26.32
CA ARG A 195 2.98 16.57 -27.66
C ARG A 195 2.16 17.83 -27.86
N ARG A 196 1.19 18.10 -26.98
CA ARG A 196 0.30 19.27 -27.07
C ARG A 196 0.42 20.20 -25.87
N SER A 197 1.46 20.00 -25.05
CA SER A 197 1.81 20.86 -23.92
C SER A 197 0.69 21.02 -22.87
N LEU A 198 -0.11 19.97 -22.64
CA LEU A 198 -1.04 19.94 -21.50
C LEU A 198 -0.24 19.95 -20.18
N PRO A 199 -0.38 20.98 -19.30
CA PRO A 199 0.40 21.06 -18.08
C PRO A 199 0.09 19.92 -17.12
N ALA A 200 1.09 19.08 -16.83
CA ALA A 200 0.99 17.98 -15.89
C ALA A 200 2.30 17.80 -15.12
N SER A 201 2.22 17.18 -13.95
CA SER A 201 3.36 16.82 -13.11
C SER A 201 3.36 15.33 -12.80
N ARG A 202 4.51 14.76 -12.43
CA ARG A 202 4.60 13.36 -11.99
C ARG A 202 4.28 13.27 -10.49
N ALA A 203 3.46 12.29 -10.09
CA ALA A 203 2.95 12.14 -8.72
C ALA A 203 4.02 11.78 -7.68
N GLY A 204 5.20 11.32 -8.11
CA GLY A 204 6.29 10.85 -7.25
C GLY A 204 6.01 9.51 -6.57
N THR A 205 4.99 8.76 -7.03
CA THR A 205 4.48 7.57 -6.32
C THR A 205 5.29 6.30 -6.57
N ARG A 206 6.22 6.30 -7.55
CA ARG A 206 7.10 5.17 -7.94
C ARG A 206 6.45 3.80 -7.69
N ARG A 207 5.27 3.57 -8.28
CA ARG A 207 4.42 2.39 -7.97
C ARG A 207 5.11 1.07 -8.33
N SER A 208 5.92 1.03 -9.39
CA SER A 208 6.86 -0.05 -9.75
C SER A 208 7.75 0.40 -10.91
N GLU A 209 8.86 -0.30 -11.18
CA GLU A 209 9.72 -0.03 -12.35
C GLU A 209 8.96 -0.22 -13.68
N ASP A 210 8.04 -1.18 -13.75
CA ASP A 210 7.32 -1.54 -14.99
C ASP A 210 6.10 -0.64 -15.31
N GLN A 211 5.46 -0.05 -14.29
CA GLN A 211 4.25 0.77 -14.49
C GLN A 211 4.52 2.28 -14.54
N GLY A 212 5.74 2.72 -14.24
CA GLY A 212 6.11 4.13 -14.20
C GLY A 212 5.34 4.93 -13.14
N ASP A 213 5.33 6.25 -13.29
CA ASP A 213 4.69 7.17 -12.35
C ASP A 213 3.46 7.84 -12.99
N ILE A 214 2.51 8.26 -12.14
CA ILE A 214 1.23 8.79 -12.60
C ILE A 214 1.38 10.26 -12.98
N TRP A 215 0.78 10.65 -14.10
CA TRP A 215 0.58 12.05 -14.44
C TRP A 215 -0.53 12.65 -13.59
N VAL A 216 -0.27 13.80 -12.98
CA VAL A 216 -1.22 14.60 -12.22
C VAL A 216 -1.49 15.88 -13.00
N ILE A 217 -2.73 16.03 -13.46
CA ILE A 217 -3.24 17.22 -14.15
C ILE A 217 -4.04 18.04 -13.16
N LYS A 218 -3.73 19.34 -13.03
CA LYS A 218 -4.43 20.26 -12.12
C LYS A 218 -5.51 21.05 -12.85
N ARG A 219 -6.65 21.33 -12.20
CA ARG A 219 -7.77 22.16 -12.69
C ARG A 219 -7.32 23.42 -13.43
N ASN A 220 -6.52 24.26 -12.79
CA ASN A 220 -6.05 25.53 -13.37
C ASN A 220 -5.16 25.36 -14.62
N GLY A 221 -4.39 24.26 -14.68
CA GLY A 221 -3.58 23.93 -15.86
C GLY A 221 -4.47 23.46 -17.02
N LEU A 222 -5.42 22.58 -16.71
CA LEU A 222 -6.38 22.04 -17.66
C LEU A 222 -7.28 23.13 -18.26
N ARG A 223 -7.87 24.01 -17.43
CA ARG A 223 -8.73 25.10 -17.91
C ARG A 223 -8.02 26.00 -18.92
N ARG A 224 -6.79 26.43 -18.59
CA ARG A 224 -5.98 27.26 -19.49
C ARG A 224 -5.68 26.53 -20.80
N TRP A 225 -5.33 25.24 -20.71
CA TRP A 225 -5.04 24.45 -21.91
C TRP A 225 -6.27 24.28 -22.80
N LEU A 226 -7.44 23.95 -22.22
CA LEU A 226 -8.71 23.79 -22.95
C LEU A 226 -9.14 25.08 -23.65
N ALA A 227 -8.96 26.24 -23.00
CA ALA A 227 -9.27 27.54 -23.59
C ALA A 227 -8.47 27.81 -24.88
N SER A 228 -7.22 27.35 -24.95
CA SER A 228 -6.37 27.46 -26.15
C SER A 228 -6.52 26.30 -27.13
N ASN A 229 -7.17 25.21 -26.73
CA ASN A 229 -7.22 23.95 -27.48
C ASN A 229 -8.64 23.33 -27.54
N PRO A 230 -9.71 24.10 -27.84
CA PRO A 230 -11.09 23.61 -27.75
C PRO A 230 -11.38 22.47 -28.72
N GLY A 231 -10.73 22.44 -29.90
CA GLY A 231 -10.97 21.44 -30.94
C GLY A 231 -10.52 20.01 -30.60
N PHE A 232 -9.79 19.80 -29.52
CA PHE A 232 -9.36 18.46 -29.10
C PHE A 232 -10.40 17.72 -28.25
N VAL A 233 -11.46 18.41 -27.79
CA VAL A 233 -12.49 17.84 -26.92
C VAL A 233 -13.84 17.83 -27.64
N ASP A 234 -14.49 16.67 -27.66
CA ASP A 234 -15.86 16.54 -28.15
C ASP A 234 -16.85 16.72 -26.99
N LEU A 235 -17.47 17.89 -26.91
CA LEU A 235 -18.42 18.26 -25.84
C LEU A 235 -19.64 17.33 -25.74
N ARG A 236 -19.89 16.49 -26.75
CA ARG A 236 -20.97 15.49 -26.69
C ARG A 236 -20.60 14.26 -25.86
N LYS A 237 -19.31 14.02 -25.62
CA LYS A 237 -18.79 12.83 -24.93
C LYS A 237 -18.28 13.12 -23.52
N VAL A 238 -18.13 14.40 -23.17
CA VAL A 238 -17.69 14.78 -21.83
C VAL A 238 -18.79 14.48 -20.81
N ASP A 239 -18.39 14.24 -19.57
CA ASP A 239 -19.28 14.36 -18.43
C ASP A 239 -19.75 15.83 -18.35
N GLN A 240 -21.00 16.08 -18.73
CA GLN A 240 -21.51 17.44 -18.88
C GLN A 240 -21.57 18.18 -17.55
N VAL A 241 -21.93 17.49 -16.45
CA VAL A 241 -22.06 18.12 -15.13
C VAL A 241 -20.69 18.55 -14.64
N TRP A 242 -19.71 17.65 -14.71
CA TRP A 242 -18.33 17.95 -14.35
C TRP A 242 -17.72 19.00 -15.28
N PHE A 243 -17.99 18.97 -16.59
CA PHE A 243 -17.42 19.94 -17.52
C PHE A 243 -17.96 21.35 -17.28
N MET A 244 -19.23 21.49 -16.89
CA MET A 244 -19.81 22.77 -16.48
C MET A 244 -19.18 23.27 -15.17
N ASP A 245 -18.96 22.41 -14.18
CA ASP A 245 -18.20 22.76 -12.97
C ASP A 245 -16.75 23.15 -13.30
N LEU A 246 -16.09 22.43 -14.22
CA LEU A 246 -14.75 22.77 -14.67
C LEU A 246 -14.69 24.14 -15.35
N ALA A 247 -15.71 24.51 -16.12
CA ALA A 247 -15.75 25.75 -16.89
C ALA A 247 -16.20 26.96 -16.05
N PHE A 248 -17.15 26.78 -15.16
CA PHE A 248 -17.81 27.87 -14.41
C PHE A 248 -17.63 27.79 -12.91
N GLY A 249 -17.32 26.61 -12.36
CA GLY A 249 -17.01 26.41 -10.95
C GLY A 249 -15.69 27.06 -10.57
N GLY A 250 -15.71 27.75 -9.42
CA GLY A 250 -14.56 28.37 -8.77
C GLY A 250 -14.12 27.54 -7.59
#